data_AF-A0A845SM22-F1
#
_entry.id   AF-A0A845SM22-F1
#
_cell.length_a   1.000
_cell.length_b   1.000
_cell.length_c   1.000
_cell.angle_alpha   90.00
_cell.angle_beta   90.00
_cell.angle_gamma   90.00
#
_symmetry.space_group_name_H-M   'P 1'
#
loop_
_entity.id
_entity.type
_entity.pdbx_description
1 polymer ?
#
loop_
_entity_poly.entity_id
_entity_poly.type
_entity_poly.pdbx_seq_one_letter_code
_entity_poly.pdbx_strand_id
1 'polypeptide(L)'
;MHRLIAQQLINRHSPLISSEMRFLRHELNLSRRTLGIKLGVEMAFIAHWERSGRRLPHVADISLRILYATTRITDRETHISIHLLADADYPPSSEAMIFIWSDGGYWLSSADPTPAGD
;
A
#
# COMPACT_ATOMS: atom_id res chain seq x y z
N MET A 1 18.34 10.37 6.70
CA MET A 1 18.26 11.84 6.48
C MET A 1 16.93 12.28 5.86
N HIS A 2 16.01 11.38 5.48
CA HIS A 2 14.73 11.76 4.85
C HIS A 2 13.50 11.66 5.78
N ARG A 3 13.71 11.79 7.10
CA ARG A 3 12.66 11.61 8.13
C ARG A 3 11.49 12.60 7.97
N LEU A 4 11.77 13.88 7.66
CA LEU A 4 10.73 14.90 7.48
C LEU A 4 9.84 14.58 6.27
N ILE A 5 10.43 14.12 5.16
CA ILE A 5 9.70 13.70 3.96
C ILE A 5 8.80 12.52 4.31
N ALA A 6 9.34 11.51 5.00
CA ALA A 6 8.55 10.37 5.41
C ALA A 6 7.41 10.73 6.38
N GLN A 7 7.65 11.67 7.31
CA GLN A 7 6.61 12.20 8.20
C GLN A 7 5.49 12.91 7.43
N GLN A 8 5.83 13.72 6.42
CA GLN A 8 4.82 14.32 5.55
C GLN A 8 4.04 13.28 4.76
N LEU A 9 4.71 12.24 4.24
CA LEU A 9 4.06 11.15 3.50
C LEU A 9 3.07 10.36 4.35
N ILE A 10 3.43 10.00 5.58
CA ILE A 10 2.53 9.22 6.46
C ILE A 10 1.34 10.06 6.98
N ASN A 11 1.49 11.38 7.08
CA ASN A 11 0.47 12.27 7.66
C ASN A 11 -0.47 12.88 6.61
N ARG A 12 -0.20 12.74 5.30
CA ARG A 12 -1.08 13.33 4.27
C ARG A 12 -2.34 12.50 4.06
N HIS A 13 -3.40 13.15 3.56
CA HIS A 13 -4.68 12.47 3.28
C HIS A 13 -4.72 11.71 1.94
N SER A 14 -3.85 12.01 0.98
CA SER A 14 -3.86 11.30 -0.31
C SER A 14 -3.19 9.92 -0.24
N PRO A 15 -3.69 8.93 -1.00
CA PRO A 15 -3.08 7.59 -1.06
C PRO A 15 -1.62 7.64 -1.50
N LEU A 16 -0.78 6.74 -0.97
CA LEU A 16 0.61 6.59 -1.41
C LEU A 16 0.68 6.07 -2.84
N ILE A 17 1.62 6.59 -3.62
CA ILE A 17 1.96 6.08 -4.96
C ILE A 17 3.21 5.19 -4.91
N SER A 18 3.44 4.43 -5.98
CA SER A 18 4.55 3.47 -6.11
C SER A 18 5.93 4.01 -5.69
N SER A 19 6.26 5.25 -6.08
CA SER A 19 7.55 5.88 -5.78
C SER A 19 7.71 6.18 -4.29
N GLU A 20 6.64 6.58 -3.62
CA GLU A 20 6.62 6.91 -2.20
C GLU A 20 6.65 5.67 -1.33
N MET A 21 5.94 4.62 -1.74
CA MET A 21 6.07 3.29 -1.14
C MET A 21 7.53 2.83 -1.18
N ARG A 22 8.17 2.92 -2.35
CA ARG A 22 9.58 2.54 -2.53
C ARG A 22 10.49 3.38 -1.62
N PHE A 23 10.25 4.69 -1.57
CA PHE A 23 10.98 5.60 -0.70
C PHE A 23 10.84 5.20 0.79
N LEU A 24 9.62 4.99 1.29
CA LEU A 24 9.37 4.59 2.68
C LEU A 24 10.03 3.24 2.99
N ARG A 25 10.00 2.27 2.07
CA ARG A 25 10.68 0.99 2.23
C ARG A 25 12.20 1.17 2.39
N HIS A 26 12.82 2.02 1.56
CA HIS A 26 14.26 2.31 1.67
C HIS A 26 14.61 3.08 2.95
N GLU A 27 13.77 4.02 3.38
CA GLU A 27 13.95 4.77 4.63
C GLU A 27 13.82 3.87 5.88
N LEU A 28 13.07 2.77 5.78
CA LEU A 28 13.00 1.71 6.80
C LEU A 28 14.11 0.64 6.65
N ASN A 29 14.97 0.77 5.65
CA ASN A 29 16.00 -0.22 5.30
C ASN A 29 15.44 -1.65 5.11
N LEU A 30 14.25 -1.77 4.52
CA LEU A 30 13.58 -3.05 4.30
C LEU A 30 13.84 -3.58 2.89
N SER A 31 14.12 -4.88 2.79
CA SER A 31 14.02 -5.59 1.52
C SER A 31 12.56 -5.72 1.09
N ARG A 32 12.28 -5.96 -0.20
CA ARG A 32 10.91 -6.24 -0.69
C ARG A 32 10.31 -7.46 0.00
N ARG A 33 11.13 -8.50 0.25
CA ARG A 33 10.72 -9.71 0.97
C ARG A 33 10.31 -9.39 2.40
N THR A 34 11.13 -8.61 3.11
CA THR A 34 10.84 -8.23 4.51
C THR A 34 9.59 -7.36 4.60
N LEU A 35 9.38 -6.46 3.64
CA LEU A 35 8.16 -5.66 3.59
C LEU A 35 6.93 -6.54 3.31
N GLY A 36 7.02 -7.48 2.36
CA GLY A 36 5.95 -8.43 2.06
C GLY A 36 5.52 -9.23 3.29
N ILE A 37 6.50 -9.79 4.03
CA ILE A 37 6.23 -10.51 5.29
C ILE A 37 5.50 -9.62 6.30
N LYS A 38 5.94 -8.36 6.46
CA LYS A 38 5.31 -7.41 7.41
C LYS A 38 3.90 -6.98 6.99
N LEU A 39 3.60 -7.00 5.69
CA LEU A 39 2.30 -6.64 5.13
C LEU A 39 1.39 -7.87 4.87
N GLY A 40 1.88 -9.08 5.13
CA GLY A 40 1.13 -10.32 4.86
C GLY A 40 0.93 -10.63 3.37
N VAL A 41 1.81 -10.15 2.49
CA VAL A 41 1.71 -10.35 1.02
C VAL A 41 2.98 -10.92 0.42
N GLU A 42 2.84 -11.61 -0.71
CA GLU A 42 3.96 -12.14 -1.49
C GLU A 42 4.89 -11.03 -2.00
N MET A 43 6.19 -11.32 -2.09
CA MET A 43 7.21 -10.35 -2.54
C MET A 43 6.92 -9.79 -3.95
N ALA A 44 6.29 -10.60 -4.79
CA ALA A 44 5.88 -10.20 -6.15
C ALA A 44 4.89 -9.03 -6.14
N PHE A 45 3.95 -8.97 -5.18
CA PHE A 45 3.02 -7.84 -5.05
C PHE A 45 3.75 -6.56 -4.69
N ILE A 46 4.73 -6.63 -3.78
CA ILE A 46 5.57 -5.47 -3.45
C ILE A 46 6.32 -4.96 -4.69
N ALA A 47 6.94 -5.86 -5.46
CA ALA A 47 7.64 -5.49 -6.68
C ALA A 47 6.69 -4.91 -7.75
N HIS A 48 5.48 -5.45 -7.85
CA HIS A 48 4.44 -4.97 -8.75
C HIS A 48 3.98 -3.57 -8.36
N TRP A 49 3.62 -3.34 -7.09
CA TRP A 49 3.19 -2.03 -6.59
C TRP A 49 4.26 -0.96 -6.70
N GLU A 50 5.54 -1.30 -6.53
CA GLU A 50 6.64 -0.37 -6.75
C GLU A 50 6.87 -0.01 -8.24
N ARG A 51 6.34 -0.81 -9.17
CA ARG A 51 6.53 -0.63 -10.62
C ARG A 51 5.30 -0.05 -11.31
N SER A 52 4.11 -0.34 -10.82
CA SER A 52 2.84 -0.03 -11.49
C SER A 52 2.63 1.46 -11.75
N GLY A 53 3.28 2.35 -10.99
CA GLY A 53 3.08 3.80 -11.05
C GLY A 53 1.69 4.22 -10.53
N ARG A 54 0.92 3.27 -9.98
CA ARG A 54 -0.44 3.47 -9.49
C ARG A 54 -0.44 3.70 -7.98
N ARG A 55 -1.62 4.07 -7.47
CA ARG A 55 -1.89 4.17 -6.03
C ARG A 55 -1.82 2.77 -5.41
N LEU A 56 -1.36 2.70 -4.16
CA LEU A 56 -1.37 1.46 -3.40
C LEU A 56 -2.81 1.05 -3.06
N PRO A 57 -3.11 -0.26 -2.96
CA PRO A 57 -4.32 -0.72 -2.31
C PRO A 57 -4.45 -0.12 -0.92
N HIS A 58 -5.66 0.27 -0.54
CA HIS A 58 -5.93 1.01 0.69
C HIS A 58 -5.34 0.34 1.94
N VAL A 59 -5.53 -0.98 2.08
CA VAL A 59 -5.00 -1.76 3.20
C VAL A 59 -3.46 -1.76 3.23
N ALA A 60 -2.82 -1.83 2.07
CA ALA A 60 -1.35 -1.82 1.96
C ALA A 60 -0.77 -0.43 2.31
N ASP A 61 -1.46 0.64 1.91
CA ASP A 61 -1.11 2.01 2.28
C ASP A 61 -1.16 2.21 3.80
N ILE A 62 -2.32 1.95 4.42
CA ILE A 62 -2.51 2.08 5.87
C ILE A 62 -1.48 1.25 6.63
N SER A 63 -1.30 -0.02 6.24
CA SER A 63 -0.35 -0.93 6.89
C SER A 63 1.08 -0.42 6.81
N LEU A 64 1.50 0.16 5.68
CA LEU A 64 2.82 0.74 5.52
C LEU A 64 3.01 1.99 6.41
N ARG A 65 1.98 2.84 6.53
CA ARG A 65 2.01 4.02 7.40
C ARG A 65 2.12 3.64 8.87
N ILE A 66 1.32 2.66 9.31
CA ILE A 66 1.38 2.12 10.67
C ILE A 66 2.77 1.52 10.93
N LEU A 67 3.31 0.73 10.00
CA LEU A 67 4.65 0.16 10.11
C LEU A 67 5.72 1.25 10.24
N TYR A 68 5.64 2.31 9.45
CA TYR A 68 6.60 3.41 9.54
C TYR A 68 6.48 4.15 10.89
N ALA A 69 5.26 4.45 11.33
CA ALA A 69 5.03 5.16 12.58
C ALA A 69 5.53 4.35 13.79
N THR A 70 5.24 3.04 13.83
CA THR A 70 5.62 2.15 14.94
C THR A 70 7.12 1.93 15.06
N THR A 71 7.83 1.79 13.93
CA THR A 71 9.29 1.60 13.93
C THR A 71 10.10 2.82 14.38
N ARG A 72 9.47 4.00 14.45
CA ARG A 72 10.10 5.25 14.88
C ARG A 72 9.63 5.71 16.27
N ILE A 73 8.84 4.90 16.97
CA ILE A 73 8.56 5.06 18.40
C ILE A 73 9.83 4.72 19.17
N THR A 74 10.69 5.73 19.32
CA THR A 74 11.75 5.75 20.32
C THR A 74 11.52 7.00 21.15
N ASP A 75 10.95 6.77 22.33
CA ASP A 75 11.18 7.53 23.57
C ASP A 75 10.44 8.85 23.85
N ARG A 76 9.55 9.35 22.99
CA ARG A 76 8.58 10.39 23.40
C ARG A 76 7.23 10.11 22.79
N GLU A 77 6.19 10.30 23.57
CA GLU A 77 4.77 10.13 23.23
C GLU A 77 4.39 10.92 21.97
N THR A 78 4.73 10.40 20.80
CA THR A 78 4.08 10.79 19.56
C THR A 78 2.76 10.06 19.54
N HIS A 79 1.71 10.78 19.93
CA HIS A 79 0.34 10.38 19.66
C HIS A 79 0.26 10.11 18.15
N ILE A 80 0.20 8.84 17.74
CA ILE A 80 -0.12 8.51 16.35
C ILE A 80 -1.59 8.84 16.23
N SER A 81 -1.88 10.06 15.79
CA SER A 81 -3.20 10.46 15.36
C SER A 81 -3.55 9.70 14.08
N ILE A 82 -3.84 8.41 14.20
CA ILE A 82 -4.67 7.65 13.26
C ILE A 82 -6.10 8.19 13.38
N HIS A 83 -6.31 9.47 13.14
CA HIS A 83 -7.67 9.97 12.92
C HIS A 83 -8.23 9.47 11.58
N LEU A 84 -7.49 8.56 10.90
CA LEU A 84 -7.74 8.01 9.57
C LEU A 84 -7.63 6.47 9.51
N LEU A 85 -8.20 5.74 10.47
CA LEU A 85 -8.92 4.51 10.08
C LEU A 85 -10.29 4.86 9.46
N ALA A 86 -10.69 6.13 9.56
CA ALA A 86 -11.95 6.77 9.17
C ALA A 86 -11.61 7.92 8.20
N ASP A 87 -12.07 8.02 6.97
CA ASP A 87 -13.47 7.95 6.58
C ASP A 87 -13.76 6.74 5.70
N ALA A 88 -14.84 6.07 6.05
CA ALA A 88 -15.53 5.05 5.28
C ALA A 88 -16.20 5.59 3.99
N ASP A 89 -15.81 6.78 3.53
CA ASP A 89 -16.26 7.43 2.30
C ASP A 89 -15.16 7.43 1.23
N TYR A 90 -14.38 6.36 1.15
CA TYR A 90 -13.89 5.99 -0.17
C TYR A 90 -15.13 5.46 -0.91
N PRO A 91 -15.68 6.16 -1.93
CA PRO A 91 -16.69 5.53 -2.77
C PRO A 91 -16.10 4.18 -3.18
N PRO A 92 -16.89 3.10 -3.25
CA PRO A 92 -16.39 1.87 -3.81
C PRO A 92 -15.98 2.20 -5.24
N SER A 93 -14.72 2.60 -5.46
CA SER A 93 -14.13 2.51 -6.77
C SER A 93 -14.26 1.03 -7.05
N SER A 94 -15.06 0.72 -8.07
CA SER A 94 -15.34 -0.60 -8.60
C SER A 94 -14.06 -1.32 -9.04
N GLU A 95 -13.14 -1.52 -8.11
CA GLU A 95 -12.04 -2.47 -8.17
C GLU A 95 -12.47 -3.62 -7.29
N ALA A 96 -13.48 -4.36 -7.76
CA ALA A 96 -13.55 -5.76 -7.41
C ALA A 96 -12.21 -6.35 -7.87
N MET A 97 -11.32 -6.63 -6.91
CA MET A 97 -10.05 -7.29 -7.18
C MET A 97 -10.37 -8.76 -7.44
N ILE A 98 -10.68 -9.09 -8.69
CA ILE A 98 -11.00 -10.47 -9.10
C ILE A 98 -9.67 -11.21 -9.27
N PHE A 99 -9.41 -12.13 -8.37
CA PHE A 99 -8.32 -13.09 -8.50
C PHE A 99 -8.84 -14.31 -9.27
N ILE A 100 -8.46 -14.46 -10.53
CA ILE A 100 -8.76 -15.67 -11.31
C ILE A 100 -7.57 -16.62 -11.19
N TRP A 101 -7.84 -17.85 -10.77
CA TRP A 101 -6.85 -18.92 -10.71
C TRP A 101 -6.67 -19.55 -12.09
N SER A 102 -5.43 -19.68 -12.57
CA SER A 102 -5.08 -20.59 -13.66
C SER A 102 -3.76 -21.28 -13.35
N ASP A 103 -3.62 -22.54 -13.77
CA ASP A 103 -2.54 -23.51 -13.51
C ASP A 103 -1.11 -23.03 -13.88
N GLY A 104 -0.62 -21.97 -13.24
CA GLY A 104 0.71 -21.41 -13.47
C GLY A 104 0.97 -20.01 -12.93
N GLY A 105 -0.01 -19.30 -12.37
CA GLY A 105 0.21 -17.99 -11.73
C GLY A 105 -1.01 -17.06 -11.71
N TYR A 106 -0.84 -15.88 -11.09
CA TYR A 106 -1.88 -14.86 -10.95
C TYR A 106 -1.85 -13.87 -12.13
N TRP A 107 -2.99 -13.66 -12.79
CA TRP A 107 -3.21 -12.54 -13.71
C TRP A 107 -4.10 -11.48 -13.03
N LEU A 108 -3.76 -10.20 -13.19
CA LEU A 108 -4.61 -9.08 -12.77
C LEU A 108 -5.51 -8.69 -13.94
N SER A 109 -6.83 -8.90 -13.82
CA SER A 109 -7.81 -8.39 -14.78
C SER A 109 -8.61 -7.27 -14.15
N SER A 110 -8.51 -6.05 -14.70
CA SER A 110 -9.52 -5.01 -14.49
C SER A 110 -10.54 -5.15 -15.62
N ALA A 111 -11.53 -6.02 -15.45
CA ALA A 111 -12.59 -6.19 -16.44
C ALA A 111 -13.90 -5.64 -15.90
N ASP A 112 -14.35 -4.55 -16.52
CA ASP A 112 -15.76 -4.30 -16.75
C ASP A 112 -16.32 -5.49 -17.54
N PRO A 113 -17.36 -6.21 -17.08
CA PRO A 113 -17.97 -7.27 -17.87
C PRO A 113 -18.79 -6.60 -18.98
N THR A 114 -18.17 -6.35 -20.14
CA THR A 114 -18.93 -6.04 -21.34
C THR A 114 -19.92 -7.19 -21.57
N PRO A 115 -21.24 -6.91 -21.64
CA PRO A 115 -22.20 -7.95 -21.91
C PRO A 115 -21.94 -8.50 -23.32
N ALA A 116 -21.80 -9.82 -23.41
CA ALA A 116 -21.83 -10.51 -24.68
C ALA A 116 -23.20 -10.24 -25.34
N GLY A 117 -23.20 -9.36 -26.35
CA GLY A 117 -24.26 -9.25 -27.33
C GLY A 117 -23.73 -9.76 -28.67
N ASP A 118 -24.13 -10.97 -29.04
CA ASP A 118 -25.13 -11.30 -30.08
C ASP A 118 -25.23 -12.83 -30.22
#